data_AF-A0A3C1MBM4-F1
#
_entry.id   AF-A0A3C1MBM4-F1
#
_cell.length_a   1.000
_cell.length_b   1.000
_cell.length_c   1.000
_cell.angle_alpha   90.00
_cell.angle_beta   90.00
_cell.angle_gamma   90.00
#
_symmetry.space_group_name_H-M   'P 1'
#
loop_
_entity.id
_entity.type
_entity.pdbx_description
1 polymer ?
#
loop_
_entity_poly.entity_id
_entity_poly.type
_entity_poly.pdbx_seq_one_letter_code
_entity_poly.pdbx_strand_id
1 'polypeptide(L)' 'IDNLAQETTGQFVIGKLDVDKNPVMSMKYGVRSIPTLIIFKKGQEVDRLMG' A
#
# COMPACT_ATOMS: atom_id res chain seq x y z
N ILE A 1 6.23 8.08 -4.66
CA ILE A 1 6.13 6.59 -4.74
C ILE A 1 6.88 6.11 -5.98
N ASP A 2 6.63 6.72 -7.14
CA ASP A 2 7.26 6.34 -8.41
C ASP A 2 8.80 6.37 -8.39
N ASN A 3 9.44 7.31 -7.68
CA ASN A 3 10.90 7.33 -7.53
C ASN A 3 11.44 6.21 -6.62
N LEU A 4 10.67 5.74 -5.63
CA LEU A 4 11.09 4.67 -4.71
C LEU A 4 11.14 3.31 -5.43
N ALA A 5 10.34 3.14 -6.49
CA ALA A 5 10.32 1.94 -7.32
C ALA A 5 11.60 1.81 -8.18
N GLN A 6 12.21 2.92 -8.57
CA GLN A 6 13.38 2.94 -9.45
C GLN A 6 14.69 2.65 -8.71
N GLU A 7 14.79 3.02 -7.43
CA GLU A 7 16.04 2.87 -6.66
C GLU A 7 16.25 1.46 -6.09
N THR A 8 15.26 0.57 -6.19
CA THR A 8 15.38 -0.79 -5.65
C THR A 8 14.83 -1.86 -6.58
N THR A 9 15.30 -1.85 -7.82
CA THR A 9 15.01 -2.87 -8.83
C THR A 9 15.18 -4.28 -8.26
N GLY A 10 14.06 -4.96 -7.99
CA GLY A 10 14.01 -6.36 -7.54
C GLY A 10 13.79 -6.61 -6.05
N GLN A 11 13.75 -5.61 -5.17
CA GLN A 11 13.53 -5.85 -3.73
C GLN A 11 12.10 -5.58 -3.24
N PHE A 12 11.34 -4.73 -3.94
CA PHE A 12 9.99 -4.35 -3.55
C PHE A 12 9.00 -4.44 -4.71
N VAL A 13 7.80 -4.95 -4.42
CA VAL A 13 6.65 -4.89 -5.33
C VAL A 13 5.74 -3.77 -4.84
N ILE A 14 5.54 -2.75 -5.66
CA ILE A 14 4.66 -1.63 -5.35
C ILE A 14 3.36 -1.82 -6.13
N GLY A 15 2.25 -1.96 -5.41
CA GLY A 15 0.92 -1.98 -5.97
C GLY A 15 0.19 -0.67 -5.67
N LYS A 16 -0.45 -0.09 -6.68
CA LYS A 16 -1.39 1.02 -6.50
C LYS A 16 -2.81 0.49 -6.51
N LEU A 17 -3.56 0.78 -5.46
CA LEU A 17 -4.97 0.40 -5.34
C LEU A 17 -5.83 1.67 -5.22
N ASP A 18 -6.86 1.75 -6.05
CA ASP A 18 -7.92 2.74 -5.94
C ASP A 18 -8.98 2.21 -4.98
N VAL A 19 -9.11 2.84 -3.81
CA VAL A 19 -10.03 2.40 -2.74
C VAL A 19 -11.49 2.73 -3.04
N ASP A 20 -11.76 3.76 -3.85
CA ASP A 20 -13.12 4.14 -4.25
C ASP A 20 -13.70 3.08 -5.18
N LYS A 21 -12.86 2.48 -6.03
CA LYS A 21 -13.24 1.36 -6.89
C LYS A 21 -13.20 0.00 -6.20
N ASN A 22 -12.59 -0.10 -5.00
CA ASN A 22 -12.38 -1.36 -4.29
C ASN A 22 -12.77 -1.26 -2.80
N PRO A 23 -14.06 -1.05 -2.49
CA PRO A 23 -14.53 -0.83 -1.12
C PRO A 23 -14.27 -2.03 -0.20
N VAL A 24 -14.29 -3.26 -0.74
CA VAL A 24 -13.98 -4.49 0.02
C VAL A 24 -12.55 -4.46 0.55
N MET A 25 -11.58 -4.02 -0.27
CA MET A 25 -10.19 -3.90 0.15
C MET A 25 -10.01 -2.73 1.13
N SER A 26 -10.71 -1.62 0.91
CA SER A 26 -10.73 -0.49 1.85
C SER A 26 -11.19 -0.93 3.24
N MET A 27 -12.28 -1.71 3.33
CA MET A 27 -12.75 -2.27 4.59
C MET A 27 -11.77 -3.29 5.18
N LYS A 28 -11.29 -4.24 4.38
CA LYS A 28 -10.36 -5.29 4.80
C LYS A 28 -9.10 -4.72 5.45
N TYR A 29 -8.57 -3.64 4.89
CA TYR A 29 -7.38 -2.98 5.41
C TYR A 29 -7.68 -1.75 6.26
N GLY A 30 -8.95 -1.47 6.58
CA GLY A 30 -9.34 -0.34 7.42
C GLY A 30 -8.92 1.03 6.89
N VAL A 31 -8.84 1.22 5.57
CA VAL A 31 -8.48 2.51 4.96
C VAL A 31 -9.65 3.48 5.17
N ARG A 32 -9.43 4.49 6.01
CA ARG A 32 -10.42 5.52 6.37
C ARG A 32 -10.04 6.92 5.89
N SER A 33 -8.78 7.12 5.55
CA SER A 33 -8.26 8.37 5.01
C SER A 33 -7.21 8.09 3.92
N ILE A 34 -7.16 8.97 2.92
CA ILE A 34 -6.28 8.88 1.76
C ILE A 34 -5.34 10.09 1.83
N PRO A 35 -4.02 9.91 1.66
CA PRO A 35 -3.33 8.68 1.26
C PRO A 35 -3.05 7.72 2.43
N THR A 36 -3.20 6.42 2.19
CA THR A 36 -2.71 5.35 3.07
C THR A 36 -1.67 4.50 2.33
N LEU A 37 -0.51 4.31 2.93
CA LEU A 37 0.52 3.37 2.47
C LEU A 37 0.62 2.21 3.45
N ILE A 38 0.58 0.98 2.94
CA ILE A 38 0.72 -0.24 3.74
C ILE A 38 1.91 -1.01 3.21
N ILE A 39 2.83 -1.38 4.10
CA ILE A 39 4.04 -2.13 3.75
C ILE A 39 3.85 -3.58 4.22
N PHE A 40 4.03 -4.51 3.28
CA PHE A 40 3.96 -5.94 3.55
C PHE A 40 5.35 -6.57 3.44
N LYS A 41 5.68 -7.46 4.37
CA LYS A 41 6.88 -8.30 4.33
C LYS A 41 6.47 -9.75 4.56
N LYS A 42 6.80 -10.64 3.62
CA LYS A 42 6.42 -12.07 3.66
C LYS A 42 4.91 -12.28 3.87
N GLY A 43 4.08 -11.41 3.27
CA GLY A 43 2.61 -11.48 3.37
C GLY A 43 2.01 -10.93 4.67
N GLN A 44 2.83 -10.43 5.61
CA GLN A 44 2.37 -9.79 6.83
C GLN A 44 2.53 -8.27 6.72
N GLU A 45 1.54 -7.52 7.22
CA GLU A 45 1.65 -6.07 7.38
C GLU A 45 2.72 -5.77 8.43
N VAL A 46 3.74 -5.01 8.06
CA VAL A 46 4.84 -4.65 8.97
C VAL A 46 4.83 -3.17 9.33
N ASP A 47 4.21 -2.33 8.50
CA ASP A 47 4.13 -0.90 8.75
C ASP A 47 2.99 -0.28 7.93
N ARG A 48 2.50 0.87 8.40
CA ARG A 48 1.45 1.64 7.78
C ARG A 48 1.61 3.13 8.05
N LEU A 49 1.50 3.92 6.99
CA LEU A 49 1.43 5.37 7.06
C LEU A 49 0.03 5.83 6.65
N MET A 50 -0.66 6.50 7.57
CA MET A 50 -1.97 7.10 7.35
C MET A 50 -1.84 8.63 7.34
N GLY A 51 -2.37 9.26 6.30
CA GLY A 51 -2.54 10.71 6.19
C GLY A 51 -3.99 11.12 6.03
#